data_AF-A0AAD1XVB0-F1
#
_entry.id   AF-A0AAD1XVB0-F1
#
_cell.length_a   1.000
_cell.length_b   1.000
_cell.length_c   1.000
_cell.angle_alpha   90.00
_cell.angle_beta   90.00
_cell.angle_gamma   90.00
#
_symmetry.space_group_name_H-M   'P 1'
#
loop_
_entity.id
_entity.type
_entity.pdbx_description
1 polymer ?
#
loop_
_entity_poly.entity_id
_entity_poly.type
_entity_poly.pdbx_seq_one_letter_code
_entity_poly.pdbx_strand_id
1 'polypeptide(L)'
;MAQKRMITMQTKTLFHIPKMAVHSRGYNHTVGDISHYDSLDMSQYIIHAETCEELAYVFNKYPEELAHQHIANAFLKIGGYNYDRGDEFFEVILPRVKEQLKVYDRHCIRSVFKIIKGAAGMRLQDNEFWELVEEKLIDDRLFRYLTLDETCSLVDLLGLVQRGSDELIELCEKYIIKHRKSLIPKNIREAAKGFKKLNKGSAVLFEVLQDPTRGLKQINE
;
A
#
# COMPACT_ATOMS: atom_id res chain seq x y z
N MET A 1 39.85 53.08 29.31
CA MET A 1 39.56 51.82 28.58
C MET A 1 38.15 51.37 28.95
N ALA A 2 37.17 51.59 28.07
CA ALA A 2 35.76 51.28 28.33
C ALA A 2 35.39 49.92 27.71
N GLN A 3 34.92 49.00 28.54
CA GLN A 3 34.60 47.63 28.16
C GLN A 3 33.20 47.59 27.53
N LYS A 4 33.15 47.36 26.21
CA LYS A 4 31.95 47.29 25.38
C LYS A 4 31.22 45.97 25.67
N ARG A 5 30.07 46.01 26.36
CA ARG A 5 29.19 44.84 26.53
C ARG A 5 28.42 44.60 25.24
N MET A 6 28.71 43.49 24.55
CA MET A 6 27.84 42.96 23.49
C MET A 6 26.60 42.35 24.13
N ILE A 7 25.43 42.89 23.78
CA ILE A 7 24.14 42.26 24.06
C ILE A 7 23.89 41.29 22.91
N THR A 8 24.12 40.00 23.15
CA THR A 8 23.72 38.94 22.24
C THR A 8 22.22 38.72 22.40
N MET A 9 21.41 39.31 21.51
CA MET A 9 20.00 38.94 21.41
C MET A 9 19.93 37.51 20.85
N GLN A 10 19.75 36.54 21.74
CA GLN A 10 19.28 35.21 21.36
C GLN A 10 17.81 35.34 20.95
N THR A 11 17.54 35.42 19.66
CA THR A 11 16.21 35.22 19.10
C THR A 11 15.86 33.73 19.23
N LYS A 12 15.47 33.30 20.44
CA LYS A 12 14.79 32.02 20.63
C LYS A 12 13.37 32.18 20.13
N THR A 13 13.17 31.97 18.84
CA THR A 13 11.85 31.69 18.31
C THR A 13 11.44 30.33 18.86
N LEU A 14 10.78 30.33 20.02
CA LEU A 14 10.08 29.20 20.60
C LEU A 14 8.83 28.93 19.76
N PHE A 15 9.02 28.44 18.54
CA PHE A 15 7.98 27.62 17.95
C PHE A 15 8.09 26.27 18.65
N HIS A 16 7.27 26.08 19.67
CA HIS A 16 6.95 24.76 20.16
C HIS A 16 6.28 24.02 18.99
N ILE A 17 7.07 23.34 18.18
CA ILE A 17 6.56 22.36 17.24
C ILE A 17 6.05 21.24 18.14
N PRO A 18 4.73 20.98 18.20
CA PRO A 18 4.22 19.89 19.00
C PRO A 18 4.94 18.63 18.57
N LYS A 19 5.62 17.97 19.51
CA LYS A 19 6.16 16.64 19.27
C LYS A 19 4.98 15.74 18.90
N MET A 20 5.15 15.00 17.81
CA MET A 20 4.14 14.09 17.29
C MET A 20 3.59 13.20 18.40
N ALA A 21 2.27 13.22 18.55
CA ALA A 21 1.60 12.05 19.10
C ALA A 21 1.45 11.10 17.91
N VAL A 22 2.13 9.96 17.94
CA VAL A 22 1.72 8.81 17.12
C VAL A 22 0.22 8.68 17.33
N HIS A 23 -0.56 8.71 16.23
CA HIS A 23 -2.01 8.61 16.33
C HIS A 23 -2.35 7.44 17.25
N SER A 24 -3.44 7.50 18.02
CA SER A 24 -3.84 6.44 18.97
C SER A 24 -4.00 5.04 18.34
N ARG A 25 -3.87 4.94 17.01
CA ARG A 25 -3.98 3.74 16.19
C ARG A 25 -2.62 3.20 15.72
N GLY A 26 -1.52 3.88 16.03
CA GLY A 26 -0.16 3.38 15.77
C GLY A 26 0.49 3.81 14.46
N TYR A 27 -0.19 4.59 13.60
CA TYR A 27 0.36 5.11 12.35
C TYR A 27 0.12 6.63 12.22
N ASN A 28 0.96 7.33 11.47
CA ASN A 28 0.85 8.79 11.34
C ASN A 28 -0.12 9.18 10.24
N HIS A 29 -1.06 10.10 10.55
CA HIS A 29 -2.02 10.63 9.60
C HIS A 29 -1.53 11.97 9.02
N THR A 30 -1.78 12.22 7.73
CA THR A 30 -1.33 13.47 7.07
C THR A 30 -2.07 14.72 7.55
N VAL A 31 -3.24 14.56 8.18
CA VAL A 31 -4.05 15.67 8.68
C VAL A 31 -3.94 15.72 10.20
N GLY A 32 -3.15 16.68 10.70
CA GLY A 32 -3.08 17.05 12.13
C GLY A 32 -1.80 16.66 12.86
N ASP A 33 -1.09 15.62 12.41
CA ASP A 33 0.04 15.05 13.16
C ASP A 33 1.40 15.64 12.75
N ILE A 34 1.51 16.18 11.54
CA ILE A 34 2.76 16.72 10.98
C ILE A 34 2.48 18.12 10.43
N SER A 35 3.48 19.02 10.48
CA SER A 35 3.34 20.32 9.82
C SER A 35 3.12 20.11 8.31
N HIS A 36 2.24 20.91 7.70
CA HIS A 36 1.96 20.79 6.27
C HIS A 36 3.24 20.91 5.42
N TYR A 37 4.18 21.74 5.86
CA TYR A 37 5.46 21.95 5.20
C TYR A 37 6.36 20.70 5.28
N ASP A 38 6.47 20.07 6.46
CA ASP A 38 7.27 18.86 6.61
C ASP A 38 6.69 17.69 5.78
N SER A 39 5.36 17.58 5.72
CA SER A 39 4.69 16.59 4.87
C SER A 39 4.93 16.84 3.37
N LEU A 40 4.98 18.11 2.95
CA LEU A 40 5.27 18.47 1.57
C LEU A 40 6.73 18.15 1.23
N ASP A 41 7.66 18.50 2.10
CA ASP A 41 9.10 18.23 1.93
C ASP A 41 9.36 16.73 1.82
N MET A 42 8.80 15.92 2.74
CA MET A 42 8.89 14.45 2.65
C MET A 42 8.33 13.91 1.33
N SER A 43 7.21 14.45 0.87
CA SER A 43 6.64 14.07 -0.44
C SER A 43 7.59 14.45 -1.58
N GLN A 44 8.21 15.63 -1.56
CA GLN A 44 9.18 16.05 -2.58
C GLN A 44 10.41 15.14 -2.59
N TYR A 45 10.97 14.81 -1.42
CA TYR A 45 12.09 13.87 -1.34
C TYR A 45 11.73 12.51 -1.95
N ILE A 46 10.56 11.96 -1.64
CA ILE A 46 10.12 10.67 -2.21
C ILE A 46 9.87 10.76 -3.72
N ILE A 47 9.30 11.87 -4.21
CA ILE A 47 9.06 12.08 -5.63
C ILE A 47 10.37 12.13 -6.40
N HIS A 48 11.37 12.83 -5.85
CA HIS A 48 12.66 13.08 -6.50
C HIS A 48 13.70 11.99 -6.27
N ALA A 49 13.51 11.08 -5.30
CA ALA A 49 14.39 9.94 -5.15
C ALA A 49 14.41 9.09 -6.44
N GLU A 50 15.58 8.70 -6.90
CA GLU A 50 15.80 7.88 -8.09
C GLU A 50 16.35 6.49 -7.74
N THR A 51 16.73 6.26 -6.49
CA THR A 51 17.28 4.99 -6.00
C THR A 51 16.64 4.52 -4.69
N CYS A 52 16.83 3.24 -4.36
CA CYS A 52 16.46 2.71 -3.04
C CYS A 52 17.32 3.28 -1.91
N GLU A 53 18.57 3.67 -2.16
CA GLU A 53 19.44 4.32 -1.18
C GLU A 53 18.86 5.69 -0.74
N GLU A 54 18.46 6.51 -1.71
CA GLU A 54 17.85 7.81 -1.42
C GLU A 54 16.51 7.67 -0.69
N LEU A 55 15.71 6.66 -1.06
CA LEU A 55 14.48 6.35 -0.33
C LEU A 55 14.76 5.86 1.10
N ALA A 56 15.76 5.00 1.29
CA ALA A 56 16.17 4.53 2.62
C ALA A 56 16.68 5.68 3.49
N TYR A 57 17.39 6.65 2.91
CA TYR A 57 17.76 7.89 3.61
C TYR A 57 16.53 8.64 4.12
N VAL A 58 15.45 8.77 3.33
CA VAL A 58 14.21 9.39 3.79
C VAL A 58 13.58 8.61 4.95
N PHE A 59 13.55 7.28 4.87
CA PHE A 59 13.03 6.41 5.94
C PHE A 59 13.83 6.55 7.25
N ASN A 60 15.15 6.67 7.16
CA ASN A 60 16.02 6.83 8.32
C ASN A 60 16.00 8.25 8.89
N LYS A 61 15.84 9.26 8.03
CA LYS A 61 15.78 10.66 8.44
C LYS A 61 14.45 11.01 9.12
N TYR A 62 13.35 10.38 8.70
CA TYR A 62 12.00 10.67 9.17
C TYR A 62 11.27 9.39 9.66
N PRO A 63 11.85 8.63 10.60
CA PRO A 63 11.35 7.30 10.96
C PRO A 63 9.98 7.34 11.64
N GLU A 64 9.67 8.44 12.35
CA GLU A 64 8.44 8.62 13.09
C GLU A 64 7.49 9.60 12.43
N GLU A 65 7.92 10.31 11.38
CA GLU A 65 7.17 11.37 10.71
C GLU A 65 6.60 10.92 9.36
N LEU A 66 7.04 9.77 8.83
CA LEU A 66 6.50 9.27 7.58
C LEU A 66 5.05 8.79 7.76
N ALA A 67 4.12 9.56 7.20
CA ALA A 67 2.73 9.14 7.07
C ALA A 67 2.59 7.88 6.20
N HIS A 68 1.53 7.10 6.46
CA HIS A 68 1.24 5.86 5.73
C HIS A 68 1.16 6.03 4.20
N GLN A 69 0.83 7.23 3.73
CA GLN A 69 0.78 7.57 2.30
C GLN A 69 2.19 7.72 1.70
N HIS A 70 3.12 8.30 2.44
CA HIS A 70 4.52 8.46 2.02
C HIS A 70 5.17 7.09 1.84
N ILE A 71 5.05 6.22 2.85
CA ILE A 71 5.58 4.84 2.81
C ILE A 71 4.99 4.06 1.63
N ALA A 72 3.67 4.11 1.44
CA ALA A 72 3.02 3.40 0.35
C ALA A 72 3.39 3.94 -1.04
N ASN A 73 3.58 5.26 -1.18
CA ASN A 73 4.02 5.87 -2.42
C ASN A 73 5.48 5.49 -2.75
N ALA A 74 6.36 5.47 -1.75
CA ALA A 74 7.75 5.03 -1.93
C ALA A 74 7.79 3.58 -2.42
N PHE A 75 7.06 2.67 -1.75
CA PHE A 75 7.03 1.26 -2.13
C PHE A 75 6.43 1.02 -3.53
N LEU A 76 5.38 1.77 -3.88
CA LEU A 76 4.80 1.77 -5.23
C LEU A 76 5.80 2.26 -6.27
N LYS A 77 6.56 3.31 -5.96
CA LYS A 77 7.58 3.90 -6.85
C LYS A 77 8.70 2.90 -7.14
N ILE A 78 9.22 2.20 -6.14
CA ILE A 78 10.25 1.15 -6.33
C ILE A 78 9.77 0.10 -7.34
N GLY A 79 8.54 -0.42 -7.17
CA GLY A 79 7.98 -1.40 -8.08
C GLY A 79 7.56 -0.86 -9.45
N GLY A 80 7.13 0.39 -9.52
CA GLY A 80 6.67 1.03 -10.77
C GLY A 80 7.83 1.43 -11.69
N TYR A 81 8.95 1.87 -11.11
CA TYR A 81 10.15 2.26 -11.85
C TYR A 81 11.23 1.17 -11.90
N ASN A 82 10.98 0.02 -11.28
CA ASN A 82 11.91 -1.11 -11.23
C ASN A 82 13.30 -0.70 -10.70
N TYR A 83 13.31 0.01 -9.57
CA TYR A 83 14.56 0.38 -8.90
C TYR A 83 15.32 -0.86 -8.45
N ASP A 84 16.64 -0.77 -8.44
CA ASP A 84 17.48 -1.85 -7.94
C ASP A 84 17.26 -2.04 -6.43
N ARG A 85 17.18 -3.30 -6.01
CA ARG A 85 16.80 -3.69 -4.64
C ARG A 85 18.00 -4.28 -3.94
N GLY A 86 18.97 -3.41 -3.63
CA GLY A 86 20.12 -3.73 -2.80
C GLY A 86 19.76 -3.87 -1.32
N ASP A 87 20.79 -3.83 -0.47
CA ASP A 87 20.67 -4.01 0.98
C ASP A 87 19.74 -2.96 1.59
N GLU A 88 19.74 -1.73 1.08
CA GLU A 88 18.88 -0.64 1.56
C GLU A 88 17.39 -0.98 1.47
N PHE A 89 16.99 -1.73 0.44
CA PHE A 89 15.62 -2.18 0.31
C PHE A 89 15.28 -3.22 1.37
N PHE A 90 16.13 -4.24 1.53
CA PHE A 90 15.84 -5.39 2.39
C PHE A 90 16.07 -5.12 3.88
N GLU A 91 17.00 -4.23 4.23
CA GLU A 91 17.37 -3.93 5.61
C GLU A 91 16.63 -2.72 6.19
N VAL A 92 16.22 -1.76 5.34
CA VAL A 92 15.57 -0.52 5.79
C VAL A 92 14.12 -0.45 5.33
N ILE A 93 13.88 -0.44 4.02
CA ILE A 93 12.55 -0.09 3.48
C ILE A 93 11.53 -1.20 3.77
N LEU A 94 11.84 -2.45 3.40
CA LEU A 94 10.91 -3.57 3.53
C LEU A 94 10.53 -3.85 5.01
N PRO A 95 11.46 -3.90 5.97
CA PRO A 95 11.12 -4.06 7.39
C PRO A 95 10.18 -2.97 7.89
N ARG A 96 10.44 -1.70 7.57
CA ARG A 96 9.59 -0.57 7.96
C ARG A 96 8.20 -0.64 7.34
N VAL A 97 8.10 -1.08 6.08
CA VAL A 97 6.81 -1.32 5.43
C VAL A 97 6.04 -2.43 6.17
N LYS A 98 6.70 -3.52 6.56
CA LYS A 98 6.06 -4.62 7.32
C LYS A 98 5.59 -4.17 8.69
N GLU A 99 6.38 -3.39 9.43
CA GLU A 99 5.99 -2.82 10.72
C GLU A 99 4.75 -1.94 10.61
N GLN A 100 4.72 -1.07 9.60
CA GLN A 100 3.59 -0.17 9.37
C GLN A 100 2.35 -0.93 8.89
N LEU A 101 2.53 -1.96 8.04
CA LEU A 101 1.43 -2.78 7.57
C LEU A 101 0.69 -3.45 8.73
N LYS A 102 1.38 -3.89 9.79
CA LYS A 102 0.79 -4.52 10.99
C LYS A 102 -0.23 -3.63 11.71
N VAL A 103 -0.09 -2.31 11.66
CA VAL A 103 -0.98 -1.35 12.35
C VAL A 103 -1.99 -0.67 11.44
N TYR A 104 -1.94 -0.92 10.12
CA TYR A 104 -2.88 -0.32 9.19
C TYR A 104 -4.31 -0.84 9.37
N ASP A 105 -5.25 0.10 9.33
CA ASP A 105 -6.67 -0.17 9.45
C ASP A 105 -7.43 0.24 8.17
N ARG A 106 -8.78 0.27 8.25
CA ARG A 106 -9.65 0.67 7.13
C ARG A 106 -9.35 2.05 6.52
N HIS A 107 -8.76 2.98 7.28
CA HIS A 107 -8.41 4.31 6.78
C HIS A 107 -7.12 4.27 5.93
N CYS A 108 -6.35 3.20 6.07
CA CYS A 108 -5.12 2.96 5.33
C CYS A 108 -5.31 2.04 4.11
N ILE A 109 -6.53 1.59 3.79
CA ILE A 109 -6.76 0.60 2.71
C ILE A 109 -6.16 1.02 1.36
N ARG A 110 -6.22 2.31 1.02
CA ARG A 110 -5.59 2.84 -0.20
C ARG A 110 -4.06 2.70 -0.18
N SER A 111 -3.43 2.88 0.99
CA SER A 111 -2.01 2.63 1.19
C SER A 111 -1.68 1.15 1.12
N VAL A 112 -2.47 0.28 1.76
CA VAL A 112 -2.33 -1.18 1.65
C VAL A 112 -2.34 -1.61 0.18
N PHE A 113 -3.32 -1.13 -0.60
CA PHE A 113 -3.42 -1.50 -2.01
C PHE A 113 -2.25 -0.98 -2.87
N LYS A 114 -1.74 0.23 -2.59
CA LYS A 114 -0.52 0.75 -3.23
C LYS A 114 0.71 -0.08 -2.88
N ILE A 115 0.83 -0.54 -1.64
CA ILE A 115 1.91 -1.43 -1.19
C ILE A 115 1.85 -2.76 -1.94
N ILE A 116 0.66 -3.37 -2.06
CA ILE A 116 0.47 -4.60 -2.86
C ILE A 116 0.88 -4.39 -4.32
N LYS A 117 0.48 -3.26 -4.93
CA LYS A 117 0.88 -2.90 -6.30
C LYS A 117 2.40 -2.78 -6.45
N GLY A 118 3.06 -2.11 -5.50
CA GLY A 118 4.52 -2.01 -5.46
C GLY A 118 5.18 -3.38 -5.35
N ALA A 119 4.76 -4.19 -4.38
CA ALA A 119 5.24 -5.56 -4.17
C ALA A 119 5.13 -6.41 -5.43
N ALA A 120 3.97 -6.37 -6.09
CA ALA A 120 3.72 -7.12 -7.30
C ALA A 120 4.55 -6.60 -8.48
N GLY A 121 4.70 -5.29 -8.63
CA GLY A 121 5.57 -4.68 -9.65
C GLY A 121 7.02 -5.12 -9.51
N MET A 122 7.52 -5.24 -8.28
CA MET A 122 8.84 -5.80 -7.97
C MET A 122 8.90 -7.33 -8.12
N ARG A 123 7.77 -8.02 -8.23
CA ARG A 123 7.68 -9.48 -8.08
C ARG A 123 8.26 -9.98 -6.75
N LEU A 124 8.01 -9.25 -5.66
CA LEU A 124 8.52 -9.57 -4.33
C LEU A 124 8.07 -10.97 -3.88
N GLN A 125 9.00 -11.76 -3.35
CA GLN A 125 8.77 -13.15 -2.89
C GLN A 125 8.96 -13.33 -1.37
N ASP A 126 8.87 -12.24 -0.61
CA ASP A 126 8.97 -12.27 0.86
C ASP A 126 7.69 -12.89 1.47
N ASN A 127 7.82 -14.04 2.14
CA ASN A 127 6.66 -14.76 2.68
C ASN A 127 5.96 -13.98 3.79
N GLU A 128 6.73 -13.44 4.74
CA GLU A 128 6.19 -12.67 5.87
C GLU A 128 5.36 -11.47 5.38
N PHE A 129 5.85 -10.75 4.36
CA PHE A 129 5.11 -9.66 3.74
C PHE A 129 3.75 -10.11 3.19
N TRP A 130 3.71 -11.22 2.43
CA TRP A 130 2.46 -11.69 1.83
C TRP A 130 1.49 -12.28 2.87
N GLU A 131 1.99 -12.92 3.92
CA GLU A 131 1.19 -13.35 5.07
C GLU A 131 0.53 -12.14 5.76
N LEU A 132 1.27 -11.06 5.99
CA LEU A 132 0.72 -9.81 6.53
C LEU A 132 -0.33 -9.19 5.61
N VAL A 133 -0.13 -9.23 4.29
CA VAL A 133 -1.13 -8.76 3.33
C VAL A 133 -2.43 -9.58 3.43
N GLU A 134 -2.32 -10.90 3.55
CA GLU A 134 -3.49 -11.77 3.68
C GLU A 134 -4.22 -11.54 5.01
N GLU A 135 -3.50 -11.46 6.13
CA GLU A 135 -4.05 -11.10 7.45
C GLU A 135 -4.84 -9.79 7.35
N LYS A 136 -4.28 -8.75 6.70
CA LYS A 136 -4.98 -7.47 6.52
C LYS A 136 -6.25 -7.60 5.69
N LEU A 137 -6.22 -8.36 4.60
CA LEU A 137 -7.37 -8.44 3.71
C LEU A 137 -8.49 -9.34 4.27
N ILE A 138 -8.12 -10.48 4.85
CA ILE A 138 -9.05 -11.50 5.33
C ILE A 138 -9.40 -11.26 6.81
N ASP A 139 -8.43 -11.36 7.70
CA ASP A 139 -8.64 -11.42 9.15
C ASP A 139 -9.12 -10.07 9.69
N ASP A 140 -8.43 -8.99 9.30
CA ASP A 140 -8.85 -7.61 9.60
C ASP A 140 -10.00 -7.13 8.69
N ARG A 141 -10.41 -7.98 7.74
CA ARG A 141 -11.54 -7.75 6.82
C ARG A 141 -11.39 -6.49 5.98
N LEU A 142 -10.17 -6.02 5.74
CA LEU A 142 -9.95 -4.80 4.98
C LEU A 142 -10.34 -4.95 3.50
N PHE A 143 -10.45 -6.19 3.00
CA PHE A 143 -10.98 -6.50 1.67
C PHE A 143 -12.33 -5.81 1.39
N ARG A 144 -13.18 -5.65 2.41
CA ARG A 144 -14.53 -5.06 2.27
C ARG A 144 -14.51 -3.59 1.81
N TYR A 145 -13.37 -2.93 1.94
CA TYR A 145 -13.19 -1.53 1.55
C TYR A 145 -12.56 -1.38 0.16
N LEU A 146 -12.25 -2.48 -0.53
CA LEU A 146 -11.81 -2.46 -1.93
C LEU A 146 -13.00 -2.28 -2.87
N THR A 147 -12.77 -1.53 -3.93
CA THR A 147 -13.71 -1.42 -5.05
C THR A 147 -13.66 -2.65 -5.96
N LEU A 148 -14.63 -2.79 -6.87
CA LEU A 148 -14.62 -3.82 -7.90
C LEU A 148 -13.38 -3.73 -8.81
N ASP A 149 -12.96 -2.52 -9.17
CA ASP A 149 -11.74 -2.31 -9.97
C ASP A 149 -10.50 -2.78 -9.20
N GLU A 150 -10.38 -2.39 -7.94
CA GLU A 150 -9.26 -2.80 -7.09
C GLU A 150 -9.25 -4.30 -6.83
N THR A 151 -10.42 -4.94 -6.69
CA THR A 151 -10.53 -6.40 -6.53
C THR A 151 -10.08 -7.15 -7.78
N CYS A 152 -10.50 -6.70 -8.97
CA CYS A 152 -10.06 -7.32 -10.23
C CYS A 152 -8.55 -7.13 -10.45
N SER A 153 -8.05 -5.94 -10.12
CA SER A 153 -6.62 -5.62 -10.18
C SER A 153 -5.83 -6.45 -9.14
N LEU A 154 -6.35 -6.64 -7.93
CA LEU A 154 -5.74 -7.46 -6.88
C LEU A 154 -5.46 -8.88 -7.40
N VAL A 155 -6.42 -9.50 -8.08
CA VAL A 155 -6.25 -10.87 -8.62
C VAL A 155 -5.16 -10.93 -9.70
N ASP A 156 -5.05 -9.93 -10.60
CA ASP A 156 -3.93 -9.90 -11.57
C ASP A 156 -2.57 -9.71 -10.88
N LEU A 157 -2.52 -8.86 -9.84
CA LEU A 157 -1.30 -8.61 -9.05
C LEU A 157 -0.88 -9.89 -8.31
N LEU A 158 -1.80 -10.58 -7.64
CA LEU A 158 -1.55 -11.87 -6.98
C LEU A 158 -1.10 -12.93 -7.99
N GLY A 159 -1.75 -13.01 -9.15
CA GLY A 159 -1.33 -13.90 -10.23
C GLY A 159 0.04 -13.57 -10.81
N LEU A 160 0.46 -12.30 -10.80
CA LEU A 160 1.80 -11.90 -11.24
C LEU A 160 2.89 -12.45 -10.32
N VAL A 161 2.63 -12.54 -9.02
CA VAL A 161 3.58 -13.02 -8.01
C VAL A 161 3.37 -14.46 -7.58
N GLN A 162 2.33 -15.13 -8.09
CA GLN A 162 1.93 -16.48 -7.70
C GLN A 162 1.70 -16.60 -6.18
N ARG A 163 0.99 -15.61 -5.61
CA ARG A 163 0.60 -15.55 -4.19
C ARG A 163 -0.92 -15.47 -4.05
N GLY A 164 -1.41 -15.60 -2.81
CA GLY A 164 -2.83 -15.61 -2.50
C GLY A 164 -3.31 -17.02 -2.13
N SER A 165 -3.69 -17.19 -0.86
CA SER A 165 -4.40 -18.37 -0.37
C SER A 165 -5.70 -18.62 -1.14
N ASP A 166 -6.17 -19.87 -1.10
CA ASP A 166 -7.45 -20.23 -1.72
C ASP A 166 -8.61 -19.41 -1.16
N GLU A 167 -8.57 -19.10 0.14
CA GLU A 167 -9.57 -18.26 0.81
C GLU A 167 -9.61 -16.84 0.23
N LEU A 168 -8.45 -16.18 0.07
CA LEU A 168 -8.41 -14.83 -0.51
C LEU A 168 -8.95 -14.83 -1.95
N ILE A 169 -8.56 -15.84 -2.73
CA ILE A 169 -8.96 -15.95 -4.13
C ILE A 169 -10.45 -16.25 -4.27
N GLU A 170 -11.01 -17.12 -3.42
CA GLU A 170 -12.44 -17.39 -3.36
C GLU A 170 -13.23 -16.15 -2.94
N LEU A 171 -12.71 -15.36 -1.99
CA LEU A 171 -13.31 -14.10 -1.58
C LEU A 171 -13.38 -13.09 -2.74
N CYS A 172 -12.27 -12.96 -3.49
CA CYS A 172 -12.23 -12.13 -4.70
C CYS A 172 -13.24 -12.60 -5.75
N GLU A 173 -13.28 -13.90 -6.00
CA GLU A 173 -14.20 -14.52 -6.95
C GLU A 173 -15.67 -14.24 -6.60
N LYS A 174 -16.07 -14.52 -5.35
CA LYS A 174 -17.45 -14.29 -4.88
C LYS A 174 -17.85 -12.83 -5.05
N TYR A 175 -16.95 -11.89 -4.72
CA TYR A 175 -17.19 -10.46 -4.88
C TYR A 175 -17.38 -10.08 -6.35
N ILE A 176 -16.52 -10.57 -7.25
CA ILE A 176 -16.61 -10.30 -8.69
C ILE A 176 -17.93 -10.86 -9.27
N ILE A 177 -18.29 -12.10 -8.95
CA ILE A 177 -19.56 -12.72 -9.42
C ILE A 177 -20.78 -11.94 -8.93
N LYS A 178 -20.76 -11.52 -7.65
CA LYS A 178 -21.84 -10.72 -7.04
C LYS A 178 -22.03 -9.39 -7.75
N HIS A 179 -20.93 -8.72 -8.12
CA HIS A 179 -20.93 -7.39 -8.72
C HIS A 179 -20.77 -7.41 -10.26
N ARG A 180 -20.92 -8.58 -10.90
CA ARG A 180 -20.63 -8.78 -12.33
C ARG A 180 -21.26 -7.78 -13.29
N LYS A 181 -22.49 -7.32 -13.02
CA LYS A 181 -23.20 -6.38 -13.90
C LYS A 181 -22.52 -5.01 -14.01
N SER A 182 -21.63 -4.70 -13.07
CA SER A 182 -20.84 -3.47 -13.04
C SER A 182 -19.43 -3.64 -13.61
N LEU A 183 -19.09 -4.83 -14.13
CA LEU A 183 -17.78 -5.07 -14.73
C LEU A 183 -17.63 -4.29 -16.04
N ILE A 184 -16.53 -3.56 -16.14
CA ILE A 184 -16.09 -2.93 -17.38
C ILE A 184 -15.02 -3.78 -18.08
N PRO A 185 -14.75 -3.58 -19.38
CA PRO A 185 -13.79 -4.40 -20.13
C PRO A 185 -12.39 -4.49 -19.52
N LYS A 186 -11.93 -3.41 -18.85
CA LYS A 186 -10.67 -3.41 -18.11
C LYS A 186 -10.68 -4.46 -16.98
N ASN A 187 -11.73 -4.46 -16.15
CA ASN A 187 -11.85 -5.39 -15.01
C ASN A 187 -11.90 -6.84 -15.46
N ILE A 188 -12.67 -7.11 -16.52
CA ILE A 188 -12.76 -8.44 -17.12
C ILE A 188 -11.38 -8.95 -17.53
N ARG A 189 -10.61 -8.10 -18.23
CA ARG A 189 -9.26 -8.44 -18.69
C ARG A 189 -8.32 -8.74 -17.53
N GLU A 190 -8.31 -7.88 -16.51
CA GLU A 190 -7.45 -8.04 -15.33
C GLU A 190 -7.80 -9.30 -14.55
N ALA A 191 -9.07 -9.49 -14.20
CA ALA A 191 -9.53 -10.67 -13.48
C ALA A 191 -9.25 -11.96 -14.26
N ALA A 192 -9.62 -12.03 -15.55
CA ALA A 192 -9.40 -13.22 -16.37
C ALA A 192 -7.91 -13.58 -16.47
N LYS A 193 -7.05 -12.57 -16.63
CA LYS A 193 -5.59 -12.74 -16.66
C LYS A 193 -5.06 -13.25 -15.31
N GLY A 194 -5.50 -12.67 -14.21
CA GLY A 194 -5.08 -13.06 -12.85
C GLY A 194 -5.47 -14.50 -12.50
N PHE A 195 -6.76 -14.85 -12.64
CA PHE A 195 -7.26 -16.19 -12.37
C PHE A 195 -6.59 -17.25 -13.24
N LYS A 196 -6.38 -16.95 -14.53
CA LYS A 196 -5.64 -17.85 -15.43
C LYS A 196 -4.19 -18.06 -14.99
N LYS A 197 -3.49 -17.02 -14.56
CA LYS A 197 -2.11 -17.14 -14.04
C LYS A 197 -2.04 -17.95 -12.75
N LEU A 198 -3.02 -17.79 -11.87
CA LEU A 198 -3.10 -18.53 -10.62
C LEU A 198 -3.52 -20.00 -10.82
N ASN A 199 -4.03 -20.34 -12.01
CA ASN A 199 -4.71 -21.60 -12.27
C ASN A 199 -5.84 -21.87 -11.24
N LYS A 200 -6.59 -20.82 -10.90
CA LYS A 200 -7.71 -20.82 -9.94
C LYS A 200 -8.94 -20.18 -10.58
N GLY A 201 -10.09 -20.34 -9.94
CA GLY A 201 -11.37 -19.76 -10.35
C GLY A 201 -12.38 -20.82 -10.77
N SER A 202 -13.65 -20.65 -10.39
CA SER A 202 -14.71 -21.58 -10.82
C SER A 202 -15.10 -21.42 -12.28
N ALA A 203 -15.76 -22.44 -12.84
CA ALA A 203 -16.37 -22.35 -14.16
C ALA A 203 -17.36 -21.18 -14.26
N VAL A 204 -18.12 -20.91 -13.19
CA VAL A 204 -19.11 -19.82 -13.15
C VAL A 204 -18.44 -18.47 -13.29
N LEU A 205 -17.30 -18.26 -12.63
CA LEU A 205 -16.52 -17.04 -12.78
C LEU A 205 -16.09 -16.83 -14.24
N PHE A 206 -15.54 -17.86 -14.89
CA PHE A 206 -15.08 -17.71 -16.28
C PHE A 206 -16.24 -17.44 -17.24
N GLU A 207 -17.42 -18.02 -17.01
CA GLU A 207 -18.63 -17.65 -17.76
C GLU A 207 -19.04 -16.20 -17.53
N VAL A 208 -18.99 -15.73 -16.28
CA VAL A 208 -19.27 -14.34 -15.91
C VAL A 208 -18.30 -13.36 -16.57
N LEU A 209 -17.03 -13.72 -16.67
CA LEU A 209 -16.02 -12.88 -17.32
C LEU A 209 -16.20 -12.84 -18.84
N GLN A 210 -16.83 -13.85 -19.46
CA GLN A 210 -17.18 -13.83 -20.88
C GLN A 210 -18.46 -13.04 -21.16
N ASP A 211 -19.49 -13.22 -20.33
CA ASP A 211 -20.75 -12.48 -20.41
C ASP A 211 -21.23 -12.07 -19.00
N PRO A 212 -20.90 -10.85 -18.56
CA PRO A 212 -21.29 -10.35 -17.23
C PRO A 212 -22.80 -10.14 -17.09
N THR A 213 -23.55 -10.07 -18.19
CA THR A 213 -24.99 -9.81 -18.19
C THR A 213 -25.83 -11.08 -18.11
N ARG A 214 -25.21 -12.25 -18.30
CA ARG A 214 -25.86 -13.55 -18.27
C ARG A 214 -26.60 -13.80 -16.95
N GLY A 215 -27.79 -14.40 -17.07
CA GLY A 215 -28.52 -14.93 -15.92
C GLY A 215 -27.74 -16.08 -15.29
N LEU A 216 -27.37 -15.95 -14.02
CA LEU A 216 -26.81 -17.06 -13.26
C LEU A 216 -27.93 -18.03 -12.91
N LYS A 217 -27.79 -19.31 -13.26
CA LYS A 217 -28.64 -20.34 -12.67
C LYS A 217 -28.40 -20.31 -11.16
N GLN A 218 -29.47 -20.29 -10.36
CA GLN A 218 -29.34 -20.35 -8.91
C GLN A 218 -28.48 -21.58 -8.57
N ILE A 219 -27.32 -21.32 -7.97
CA ILE A 219 -26.54 -22.36 -7.32
C ILE A 219 -27.30 -22.58 -6.01
N ASN A 220 -28.06 -23.67 -5.93
CA ASN A 220 -28.68 -24.07 -4.69
C ASN A 220 -27.55 -24.32 -3.69
N GLU A 221 -27.54 -23.51 -2.61
CA GLU A 221 -26.70 -23.74 -1.43
C GLU A 221 -27.06 -25.08 -0.76
#